data_AF-A0A0K1PEC5-F1
#
_entry.id   AF-A0A0K1PEC5-F1
#
_cell.length_a   1.000
_cell.length_b   1.000
_cell.length_c   1.000
_cell.angle_alpha   90.00
_cell.angle_beta   90.00
_cell.angle_gamma   90.00
#
_symmetry.space_group_name_H-M   'P 1'
#
loop_
_entity.id
_entity.type
_entity.pdbx_description
1 polymer ?
#
loop_
_entity_poly.entity_id
_entity_poly.type
_entity_poly.pdbx_seq_one_letter_code
_entity_poly.pdbx_strand_id
1 'polypeptide(L)'
;METSAERAARPRSSPETTLGGELRSAIDAVGRLVRDHIDLAKLEIREEAKKASIDVGLGLAAIPFGLAALIMLDVALAIGLSSWVHGAWAFLIVGGLNLIIGGGLGTFSAARLSRKRRLEALEAELDNNRSFAAQLRSRLRAGRLR
;
A
#
# COMPACT_ATOMS: atom_id res chain seq x y z
N MET A 1 15.10 -69.87 41.23
CA MET A 1 14.19 -68.92 41.87
C MET A 1 14.90 -67.58 41.95
N GLU A 2 14.86 -66.71 40.92
CA GLU A 2 15.30 -65.29 41.01
C GLU A 2 15.14 -64.45 39.71
N THR A 3 14.10 -64.67 38.89
CA THR A 3 13.95 -63.89 37.62
C THR A 3 12.57 -63.25 37.42
N SER A 4 11.74 -63.15 38.46
CA SER A 4 10.37 -62.61 38.34
C SER A 4 10.14 -61.25 39.02
N ALA A 5 11.15 -60.65 39.66
CA ALA A 5 10.95 -59.42 40.46
C ALA A 5 11.31 -58.11 39.72
N GLU A 6 12.02 -58.16 38.59
CA GLU A 6 12.58 -56.95 37.95
C GLU A 6 11.78 -56.42 36.75
N ARG A 7 10.48 -56.75 36.67
CA ARG A 7 9.60 -56.28 35.59
C ARG A 7 8.49 -55.33 36.05
N ALA A 8 8.63 -54.70 37.22
CA ALA A 8 7.53 -53.99 37.87
C ALA A 8 7.76 -52.48 38.11
N ALA A 9 8.74 -51.85 37.46
CA ALA A 9 8.98 -50.41 37.63
C ALA A 9 9.26 -49.66 36.31
N ARG A 10 8.51 -49.96 35.23
CA ARG A 10 8.36 -48.95 34.17
C ARG A 10 7.29 -47.96 34.65
N PRO A 11 7.59 -46.65 34.77
CA PRO A 11 6.57 -45.67 35.06
C PRO A 11 5.53 -45.75 33.94
N ARG A 12 4.32 -46.21 34.27
CA ARG A 12 3.16 -46.14 33.38
C ARG A 12 2.83 -44.66 33.26
N SER A 13 3.28 -44.01 32.19
CA SER A 13 2.83 -42.66 31.84
C SER A 13 1.31 -42.71 31.66
N SER A 14 0.56 -42.10 32.56
CA SER A 14 -0.89 -42.04 32.48
C SER A 14 -1.32 -41.41 31.14
N PRO A 15 -2.39 -41.91 30.48
CA PRO A 15 -2.91 -41.34 29.22
C PRO A 15 -3.11 -39.82 29.31
N GLU A 16 -3.59 -39.37 30.47
CA GLU A 16 -3.78 -37.95 30.84
C GLU A 16 -2.52 -37.09 30.66
N THR A 17 -1.33 -37.64 30.97
CA THR A 17 -0.03 -36.94 30.85
C THR A 17 0.46 -36.90 29.40
N THR A 18 0.02 -37.85 28.56
CA THR A 18 0.45 -37.97 27.16
C THR A 18 -0.36 -37.03 26.25
N LEU A 19 -1.69 -36.95 26.42
CA LEU A 19 -2.53 -36.00 25.68
C LEU A 19 -2.14 -34.54 25.95
N GLY A 20 -1.82 -34.20 27.20
CA GLY A 20 -1.34 -32.87 27.55
C GLY A 20 0.00 -32.52 26.89
N GLY A 21 0.89 -33.51 26.74
CA GLY A 21 2.17 -33.36 26.05
C GLY A 21 2.04 -33.17 24.53
N GLU A 22 1.16 -33.93 23.88
CA GLU A 22 0.92 -33.83 22.44
C GLU A 22 0.20 -32.53 22.05
N LEU A 23 -0.80 -32.10 22.82
CA LEU A 23 -1.46 -30.81 22.62
C LEU A 23 -0.47 -29.64 22.77
N ARG A 24 0.39 -29.71 23.80
CA ARG A 24 1.45 -28.70 23.99
C ARG A 24 2.40 -28.66 22.79
N SER A 25 2.80 -29.83 22.29
CA SER A 25 3.64 -29.95 21.09
C SER A 25 2.97 -29.36 19.84
N ALA A 26 1.67 -29.63 19.64
CA ALA A 26 0.89 -29.09 18.52
C ALA A 26 0.75 -27.56 18.58
N ILE A 27 0.44 -27.00 19.77
CA ILE A 27 0.39 -25.54 19.99
C ILE A 27 1.77 -24.91 19.72
N ASP A 28 2.84 -25.53 20.19
CA ASP A 28 4.20 -25.05 19.94
C ASP A 28 4.56 -25.11 18.44
N ALA A 29 4.08 -26.12 17.71
CA ALA A 29 4.27 -26.25 16.26
C ALA A 29 3.51 -25.16 15.47
N VAL A 30 2.25 -24.89 15.81
CA VAL A 30 1.49 -23.78 15.21
C VAL A 30 2.17 -22.44 15.53
N GLY A 31 2.64 -22.26 16.76
CA GLY A 31 3.38 -21.06 17.16
C GLY A 31 4.68 -20.86 16.38
N ARG A 32 5.39 -21.94 16.03
CA ARG A 32 6.57 -21.90 15.14
C ARG A 32 6.18 -21.43 13.74
N LEU A 33 5.16 -22.02 13.12
CA LEU A 33 4.69 -21.64 11.78
C LEU A 33 4.23 -20.18 11.68
N VAL A 34 3.52 -19.69 12.70
CA VAL A 34 3.06 -18.28 12.75
C VAL A 34 4.26 -17.33 12.84
N ARG A 35 5.27 -17.65 13.65
CA ARG A 35 6.50 -16.85 13.71
C ARG A 35 7.24 -16.87 12.37
N ASP A 36 7.30 -18.01 11.70
CA ASP A 36 7.94 -18.12 10.38
C ASP A 36 7.23 -17.24 9.33
N HIS A 37 5.89 -17.19 9.33
CA HIS A 37 5.13 -16.30 8.44
C HIS A 37 5.32 -14.83 8.79
N ILE A 38 5.42 -14.49 10.07
CA ILE A 38 5.71 -13.11 10.50
C ILE A 38 7.11 -12.71 10.05
N ASP A 39 8.09 -13.58 10.22
CA ASP A 39 9.47 -13.28 9.84
C ASP A 39 9.61 -13.17 8.31
N LEU A 40 8.91 -14.03 7.56
CA LEU A 40 8.82 -13.91 6.10
C LEU A 40 8.11 -12.63 5.67
N ALA A 41 6.95 -12.32 6.25
CA ALA A 41 6.21 -11.10 5.93
C ALA A 41 7.03 -9.84 6.26
N LYS A 42 7.77 -9.84 7.36
CA LYS A 42 8.71 -8.75 7.69
C LYS A 42 9.82 -8.62 6.65
N LEU A 43 10.36 -9.74 6.16
CA LEU A 43 11.35 -9.73 5.10
C LEU A 43 10.77 -9.17 3.81
N GLU A 44 9.58 -9.61 3.41
CA GLU A 44 8.89 -9.13 2.21
C GLU A 44 8.58 -7.63 2.29
N ILE A 45 8.02 -7.16 3.41
CA ILE A 45 7.79 -5.72 3.64
C ILE A 45 9.10 -4.92 3.57
N ARG A 46 10.20 -5.44 4.12
CA ARG A 46 11.50 -4.77 4.06
C ARG A 46 12.05 -4.71 2.64
N GLU A 47 11.91 -5.80 1.88
CA GLU A 47 12.33 -5.90 0.47
C GLU A 47 11.50 -4.94 -0.40
N GLU A 48 10.18 -4.92 -0.23
CA GLU A 48 9.25 -4.00 -0.89
C GLU A 48 9.56 -2.55 -0.53
N ALA A 49 9.74 -2.24 0.75
CA ALA A 49 10.09 -0.89 1.20
C ALA A 49 11.44 -0.43 0.62
N LYS A 50 12.42 -1.32 0.49
CA LYS A 50 13.71 -1.03 -0.13
C LYS A 50 13.57 -0.77 -1.63
N LYS A 51 12.79 -1.58 -2.35
CA LYS A 51 12.53 -1.36 -3.79
C LYS A 51 11.80 -0.04 -4.01
N ALA A 52 10.73 0.20 -3.26
CA ALA A 52 9.97 1.44 -3.32
C ALA A 52 10.85 2.67 -2.97
N SER A 53 11.74 2.56 -1.98
CA SER A 53 12.61 3.68 -1.62
C SER A 53 13.69 3.96 -2.67
N ILE A 54 14.20 2.94 -3.36
CA ILE A 54 15.11 3.11 -4.49
C ILE A 54 14.40 3.79 -5.66
N ASP A 55 13.19 3.35 -6.00
CA ASP A 55 12.42 3.92 -7.11
C ASP A 55 12.07 5.39 -6.83
N VAL A 56 11.60 5.69 -5.62
CA VAL A 56 11.32 7.07 -5.18
C VAL A 56 12.61 7.89 -5.12
N GLY A 57 13.70 7.30 -4.61
CA GLY A 57 15.00 7.96 -4.48
C GLY A 57 15.59 8.34 -5.83
N LEU A 58 15.56 7.45 -6.81
CA LEU A 58 16.03 7.71 -8.17
C LEU A 58 15.14 8.74 -8.87
N GLY A 59 13.82 8.64 -8.68
CA GLY A 59 12.86 9.62 -9.18
C GLY A 59 13.13 11.03 -8.65
N LEU A 60 13.36 11.18 -7.35
CA LEU A 60 13.72 12.46 -6.75
C LEU A 60 15.10 12.97 -7.21
N ALA A 61 16.08 12.07 -7.32
CA ALA A 61 17.44 12.42 -7.77
C ALA A 61 17.46 12.93 -9.22
N ALA A 62 16.53 12.49 -10.07
CA ALA A 62 16.41 12.97 -11.44
C ALA A 62 15.86 14.41 -11.55
N ILE A 63 15.13 14.89 -10.55
CA ILE A 63 14.49 16.23 -10.56
C ILE A 63 15.51 17.37 -10.82
N PRO A 64 16.63 17.51 -10.08
CA PRO A 64 17.57 18.60 -10.31
C PRO A 64 18.20 18.56 -11.71
N PHE A 65 18.51 17.37 -12.23
CA PHE A 65 19.07 17.23 -13.59
C PHE A 65 18.04 17.55 -14.67
N GLY A 66 16.80 17.07 -14.50
CA GLY A 66 15.70 17.39 -15.40
C GLY A 66 15.40 18.89 -15.43
N LEU A 67 15.40 19.55 -14.26
CA LEU A 67 15.19 20.99 -14.17
C LEU A 67 16.34 21.77 -14.81
N ALA A 68 17.59 21.39 -14.55
CA ALA A 68 18.76 22.01 -15.17
C ALA A 68 18.74 21.87 -16.70
N ALA A 69 18.42 20.67 -17.20
CA ALA A 69 18.29 20.41 -18.64
C ALA A 69 17.16 21.24 -19.27
N LEU A 70 16.00 21.32 -18.61
CA LEU A 70 14.86 22.12 -19.08
C LEU A 70 15.22 23.60 -19.18
N ILE A 71 15.85 24.18 -18.15
CA ILE A 71 16.29 25.59 -18.18
C ILE A 71 17.26 25.83 -19.34
N MET A 72 18.22 24.93 -19.53
CA MET A 72 19.20 25.05 -20.63
C MET A 72 18.51 24.96 -22.00
N LEU A 73 17.51 24.08 -22.13
CA LEU A 73 16.72 23.93 -23.35
C LEU A 73 15.85 25.15 -23.62
N ASP A 74 15.24 25.75 -22.60
CA ASP A 74 14.46 26.98 -22.73
C ASP A 74 15.31 28.15 -23.21
N VAL A 75 16.53 28.30 -22.66
CA VAL A 75 17.49 29.31 -23.12
C VAL A 75 17.89 29.05 -24.57
N ALA A 76 18.21 27.81 -24.92
CA ALA A 76 18.56 27.45 -26.30
C ALA A 76 17.40 27.72 -27.27
N LEU A 77 16.16 27.40 -26.88
CA LEU A 77 14.96 27.63 -27.66
C LEU A 77 14.71 29.13 -27.85
N ALA A 78 14.85 29.93 -26.78
CA ALA A 78 14.68 31.37 -26.83
C ALA A 78 15.75 32.05 -27.70
N ILE A 79 17.01 31.60 -27.64
CA ILE A 79 18.08 32.09 -28.52
C ILE A 79 17.81 31.69 -29.98
N GLY A 80 17.34 30.47 -30.24
CA GLY A 80 16.96 30.06 -31.59
C GLY A 80 15.82 30.91 -32.16
N LEU A 81 14.81 31.19 -31.34
CA LEU A 81 13.64 31.99 -31.72
C LEU A 81 13.96 33.49 -31.84
N SER A 82 15.01 33.97 -31.16
CA SER A 82 15.41 35.39 -31.22
C SER A 82 15.92 35.82 -32.59
N SER A 83 16.22 34.88 -33.49
CA SER A 83 16.52 35.17 -34.90
C SER A 83 15.31 35.71 -35.67
N TRP A 84 14.09 35.47 -35.18
CA TRP A 84 12.83 35.85 -35.82
C TRP A 84 12.09 36.94 -35.04
N VAL A 85 12.35 37.06 -33.74
CA VAL A 85 11.62 37.93 -32.81
C VAL A 85 12.61 38.59 -31.84
N HIS A 86 12.31 39.77 -31.31
CA HIS A 86 13.15 40.41 -30.29
C HIS A 86 13.40 39.47 -29.10
N GLY A 87 14.62 39.44 -28.57
CA GLY A 87 15.03 38.47 -27.55
C GLY A 87 14.09 38.40 -26.33
N ALA A 88 13.65 39.55 -25.82
CA ALA A 88 12.71 39.61 -24.69
C ALA A 88 11.38 38.90 -24.98
N TRP A 89 10.85 39.05 -26.20
CA TRP A 89 9.61 38.40 -26.63
C TRP A 89 9.80 36.91 -26.88
N ALA A 90 10.98 36.47 -27.35
CA ALA A 90 11.30 35.06 -27.49
C ALA A 90 11.24 34.33 -26.13
N PHE A 91 11.86 34.88 -25.09
CA PHE A 91 11.78 34.33 -23.73
C PHE A 91 10.34 34.33 -23.18
N LEU A 92 9.54 35.37 -23.46
CA LEU A 92 8.14 35.44 -23.03
C LEU A 92 7.29 34.33 -23.68
N ILE A 93 7.50 34.05 -24.97
CA ILE A 93 6.79 32.99 -25.69
C ILE A 93 7.15 31.62 -25.12
N VAL A 94 8.44 31.34 -24.91
CA VAL A 94 8.91 30.06 -24.34
C VAL A 94 8.41 29.87 -22.90
N GLY A 95 8.48 30.92 -22.08
CA GLY A 95 7.93 30.90 -20.74
C GLY A 95 6.41 30.70 -20.73
N GLY A 96 5.69 31.36 -21.63
CA GLY A 96 4.25 31.17 -21.82
C GLY A 96 3.89 29.75 -22.24
N LEU A 97 4.67 29.14 -23.14
CA LEU A 97 4.50 27.74 -23.54
C LEU A 97 4.67 26.80 -22.34
N ASN A 98 5.74 26.97 -21.56
CA ASN A 98 5.97 26.18 -20.34
C ASN A 98 4.86 26.41 -19.30
N LEU A 99 4.31 27.62 -19.19
CA LEU A 99 3.20 27.90 -18.27
C LEU A 99 1.92 27.19 -18.71
N ILE A 100 1.63 27.13 -20.01
CA ILE A 100 0.47 26.39 -20.55
C ILE A 100 0.65 24.89 -20.30
N ILE A 101 1.83 24.34 -20.61
CA ILE A 101 2.14 22.92 -20.41
C ILE A 101 2.08 22.58 -18.91
N GLY A 102 2.88 23.27 -18.08
CA GLY A 102 2.95 23.04 -16.65
C GLY A 102 1.61 23.29 -15.93
N GLY A 103 0.90 24.36 -16.30
CA GLY A 103 -0.44 24.65 -15.79
C GLY A 103 -1.45 23.58 -16.19
N GLY A 104 -1.40 23.10 -17.43
CA GLY A 104 -2.22 21.99 -17.92
C GLY A 104 -1.96 20.68 -17.16
N LEU A 105 -0.69 20.29 -17.01
CA LEU A 105 -0.33 19.10 -16.23
C LEU A 105 -0.71 19.24 -14.74
N GLY A 106 -0.48 20.41 -14.14
CA GLY A 106 -0.79 20.68 -12.74
C GLY A 106 -2.30 20.58 -12.47
N THR A 107 -3.12 21.22 -13.31
CA THR A 107 -4.58 21.16 -13.19
C THR A 107 -5.12 19.76 -13.49
N PHE A 108 -4.58 19.05 -14.48
CA PHE A 108 -4.94 17.65 -14.76
C PHE A 108 -4.61 16.71 -13.60
N SER A 109 -3.42 16.85 -13.01
CA SER A 109 -2.99 16.06 -11.85
C SER A 109 -3.89 16.32 -10.64
N ALA A 110 -4.16 17.59 -10.34
CA ALA A 110 -5.08 17.99 -9.27
C ALA A 110 -6.50 17.45 -9.50
N ALA A 111 -7.00 17.52 -10.73
CA ALA A 111 -8.32 17.00 -11.12
C ALA A 111 -8.41 15.47 -10.96
N ARG A 112 -7.32 14.74 -11.21
CA ARG A 112 -7.28 13.29 -11.04
C ARG A 112 -7.31 12.89 -9.56
N LEU A 113 -6.56 13.60 -8.72
CA LEU A 113 -6.54 13.37 -7.27
C LEU A 113 -7.89 13.71 -6.62
N SER A 114 -8.50 14.82 -7.01
CA SER A 114 -9.82 15.23 -6.49
C SER A 114 -10.91 14.25 -6.89
N ARG A 115 -10.86 13.68 -8.12
CA ARG A 115 -11.80 12.65 -8.55
C ARG A 115 -11.70 11.39 -7.71
N LYS A 116 -10.50 10.89 -7.41
CA LYS A 116 -10.31 9.72 -6.53
C LYS A 116 -10.92 9.95 -5.15
N ARG A 117 -10.55 11.06 -4.49
CA ARG A 117 -11.08 11.42 -3.16
C ARG A 117 -12.60 11.56 -3.16
N ARG A 118 -13.18 12.09 -4.25
CA ARG A 118 -14.63 12.21 -4.40
C ARG A 118 -15.30 10.85 -4.49
N LEU A 119 -14.71 9.88 -5.19
CA LEU A 119 -15.26 8.53 -5.26
C LEU A 119 -15.21 7.83 -3.91
N GLU A 120 -14.11 7.97 -3.16
CA GLU A 120 -13.99 7.44 -1.80
C GLU A 120 -15.06 8.03 -0.86
N ALA A 121 -15.30 9.35 -0.96
CA ALA A 121 -16.36 10.01 -0.18
C ALA A 121 -17.77 9.52 -0.58
N LEU A 122 -18.02 9.32 -1.89
CA LEU A 122 -19.29 8.79 -2.39
C LEU A 122 -19.51 7.34 -1.96
N GLU A 123 -18.47 6.51 -1.97
CA GLU A 123 -18.54 5.12 -1.53
C GLU A 123 -18.87 5.04 -0.02
N ALA A 124 -18.23 5.89 0.79
CA ALA A 124 -18.55 6.00 2.21
C ALA A 124 -20.00 6.43 2.45
N GLU A 125 -20.52 7.36 1.65
CA GLU A 125 -21.91 7.82 1.74
C GLU A 125 -22.91 6.75 1.27
N LEU A 126 -22.59 6.03 0.19
CA LEU A 126 -23.38 4.91 -0.32
C LEU A 126 -23.47 3.77 0.69
N ASP A 127 -22.38 3.45 1.37
CA ASP A 127 -22.35 2.39 2.40
C ASP A 127 -23.20 2.79 3.62
N ASN A 128 -23.10 4.05 4.05
CA ASN A 128 -23.95 4.60 5.11
C ASN A 128 -25.44 4.50 4.75
N ASN A 129 -25.83 4.95 3.55
CA ASN A 129 -27.22 4.89 3.09
C ASN A 129 -27.72 3.45 2.90
N ARG A 130 -26.85 2.53 2.44
CA ARG A 130 -27.18 1.11 2.28
C ARG A 130 -27.48 0.45 3.62
N SER A 131 -26.72 0.79 4.67
CA SER A 131 -26.97 0.30 6.04
C SER A 131 -28.33 0.77 6.58
N PHE A 132 -28.71 2.02 6.29
CA PHE A 132 -30.02 2.57 6.65
C PHE A 132 -31.17 1.89 5.91
N ALA A 133 -31.00 1.64 4.61
CA ALA A 133 -31.97 0.88 3.82
C ALA A 133 -32.15 -0.57 4.34
N ALA A 134 -31.07 -1.22 4.80
CA ALA A 134 -31.14 -2.54 5.42
C ALA A 134 -31.95 -2.52 6.73
N GLN A 135 -31.81 -1.46 7.53
CA GLN A 135 -32.60 -1.26 8.76
C GLN A 135 -34.09 -1.02 8.46
N LEU A 136 -34.42 -0.26 7.42
CA LEU A 136 -35.82 -0.07 6.99
C LEU A 136 -36.43 -1.38 6.50
N ARG A 137 -35.67 -2.17 5.74
CA ARG A 137 -36.13 -3.45 5.22
C ARG A 137 -36.45 -4.45 6.34
N SER A 138 -35.69 -4.46 7.44
CA SER A 138 -35.98 -5.33 8.59
C SER A 138 -37.25 -4.87 9.33
N ARG A 139 -37.43 -3.57 9.54
CA ARG A 139 -38.65 -3.02 10.17
C ARG A 139 -39.92 -3.30 9.37
N LEU A 140 -39.88 -3.13 8.05
CA LEU A 140 -41.03 -3.43 7.18
C LEU A 140 -41.38 -4.93 7.15
N ARG A 141 -40.39 -5.82 7.24
CA ARG A 141 -40.63 -7.27 7.37
C ARG A 141 -41.28 -7.62 8.71
N ALA A 142 -40.82 -7.02 9.81
CA ALA A 142 -41.36 -7.26 11.14
C ALA A 142 -42.80 -6.71 11.30
N GLY A 143 -43.12 -5.58 10.66
CA GLY A 143 -44.45 -4.98 10.69
C GLY A 143 -45.51 -5.67 9.82
N ARG A 144 -45.10 -6.47 8.82
CA ARG A 144 -46.02 -7.14 7.86
C ARG A 144 -46.64 -8.44 8.40
N LEU A 145 -46.23 -8.90 9.59
CA LEU A 145 -46.71 -10.14 10.21
C LEU A 145 -47.68 -9.89 11.39
N ARG A 146 -48.28 -8.69 11.45
CA ARG A 146 -49.35 -8.34 12.39
C ARG A 146 -50.61 -7.94 11.66
#